data_AF-A0A1X1BJK7-F1
#
_entry.id   AF-A0A1X1BJK7-F1
#
_cell.length_a   1.000
_cell.length_b   1.000
_cell.length_c   1.000
_cell.angle_alpha   90.00
_cell.angle_beta   90.00
_cell.angle_gamma   90.00
#
_symmetry.space_group_name_H-M   'P 1'
#
loop_
_entity.id
_entity.type
_entity.pdbx_description
1 polymer ?
#
loop_
_entity_poly.entity_id
_entity_poly.type
_entity_poly.pdbx_seq_one_letter_code
_entity_poly.pdbx_strand_id
1 'polypeptide(L)'
;MCSRSHFAGLTEKDELARVAAAVLRHLHNLKAKDIVSILGSLSKARYRNFQLFSALVERLEKLTPLPLNEARSVLSFCCRIHFTNTLLVKRCAEVISANLDTLRPSDVCDVLHSLTKLRHCDATLVNSLVSKGIETLGTLDDLALVNFATGCAKATVKAETVAVVCQELQSRAGVIGPLEALRSLLVLARFQSHPNAKPAATSIVKRLNCSRLSLLQLTLALEAVLSLGCEGVERVQEALETKRDAYPRVPPEVSYS
;
A
#
# COMPACT_ATOMS: atom_id res chain seq x y z
N MET A 1 -30.52 -18.05 19.18
CA MET A 1 -29.81 -17.85 17.89
C MET A 1 -29.21 -16.45 17.90
N CYS A 2 -27.95 -16.33 18.33
CA CYS A 2 -27.23 -15.05 18.34
C CYS A 2 -26.80 -14.68 16.92
N SER A 3 -27.42 -13.64 16.37
CA SER A 3 -26.98 -12.98 15.15
C SER A 3 -25.59 -12.38 15.37
N ARG A 4 -24.65 -12.77 14.50
CA ARG A 4 -23.33 -12.14 14.33
C ARG A 4 -23.52 -10.64 14.06
N SER A 5 -23.42 -9.83 15.11
CA SER A 5 -23.38 -8.37 14.99
C SER A 5 -22.07 -7.97 14.33
N HIS A 6 -22.18 -7.41 13.13
CA HIS A 6 -21.12 -6.77 12.39
C HIS A 6 -20.39 -5.73 13.25
N PHE A 7 -19.06 -5.82 13.33
CA PHE A 7 -18.20 -4.66 13.54
C PHE A 7 -18.31 -3.75 12.29
N ALA A 8 -19.48 -3.13 12.08
CA ALA A 8 -19.60 -2.03 11.15
C ALA A 8 -18.96 -0.83 11.86
N GLY A 9 -17.68 -0.59 11.60
CA GLY A 9 -16.99 0.58 12.15
C GLY A 9 -17.70 1.87 11.76
N LEU A 10 -17.52 2.94 12.55
CA LEU A 10 -18.06 4.26 12.25
C LEU A 10 -17.44 4.77 10.94
N THR A 11 -18.20 4.69 9.85
CA THR A 11 -17.77 5.17 8.52
C THR A 11 -18.59 6.36 8.03
N GLU A 12 -19.64 6.74 8.75
CA GLU A 12 -20.48 7.87 8.35
C GLU A 12 -19.74 9.20 8.57
N LYS A 13 -19.89 10.10 7.60
CA LYS A 13 -19.15 11.38 7.55
C LYS A 13 -19.40 12.23 8.81
N ASP A 14 -20.64 12.28 9.28
CA ASP A 14 -21.03 13.11 10.42
C ASP A 14 -20.55 12.52 11.75
N GLU A 15 -20.51 11.19 11.86
CA GLU A 15 -19.90 10.50 13.00
C GLU A 15 -18.39 10.77 13.06
N LEU A 16 -17.71 10.64 11.93
CA LEU A 16 -16.28 10.94 11.82
C LEU A 16 -15.98 12.41 12.13
N ALA A 17 -16.86 13.34 11.72
CA ALA A 17 -16.73 14.76 12.06
C ALA A 17 -16.91 15.02 13.57
N ARG A 18 -17.87 14.36 14.23
CA ARG A 18 -18.05 14.45 15.68
C ARG A 18 -16.84 13.91 16.45
N VAL A 19 -16.30 12.77 16.00
CA VAL A 19 -15.06 12.20 16.54
C VAL A 19 -13.89 13.17 16.35
N ALA A 20 -13.72 13.74 15.16
CA ALA A 20 -12.67 14.72 14.87
C ALA A 20 -12.73 15.93 15.81
N ALA A 21 -13.93 16.48 16.02
CA ALA A 21 -14.14 17.61 16.94
C ALA A 21 -13.80 17.24 18.39
N ALA A 22 -14.18 16.03 18.84
CA ALA A 22 -13.83 15.55 20.18
C ALA A 22 -12.32 15.37 20.36
N VAL A 23 -11.65 14.78 19.37
CA VAL A 23 -10.19 14.61 19.37
C VAL A 23 -9.48 15.96 19.46
N LEU A 24 -9.91 16.97 18.70
CA LEU A 24 -9.33 18.31 18.76
C LEU A 24 -9.50 18.97 20.13
N ARG A 25 -10.66 18.83 20.76
CA ARG A 25 -10.90 19.38 22.12
C ARG A 25 -9.97 18.77 23.17
N HIS A 26 -9.64 17.48 23.04
CA HIS A 26 -8.82 16.75 24.01
C HIS A 26 -7.37 16.55 23.57
N LEU A 27 -6.93 17.20 22.49
CA LEU A 27 -5.64 16.98 21.85
C LEU A 27 -4.44 17.05 22.83
N HIS A 28 -4.48 17.99 23.77
CA HIS A 28 -3.40 18.18 24.76
C HIS A 28 -3.26 17.00 25.73
N ASN A 29 -4.33 16.24 25.96
CA ASN A 29 -4.34 15.08 26.88
C ASN A 29 -3.94 13.77 26.19
N LEU A 30 -3.85 13.75 24.86
CA LEU A 30 -3.55 12.53 24.12
C LEU A 30 -2.06 12.18 24.23
N LYS A 31 -1.78 10.91 24.52
CA LYS A 31 -0.43 10.34 24.47
C LYS A 31 -0.11 9.87 23.04
N ALA A 32 1.16 9.59 22.77
CA ALA A 32 1.61 9.15 21.45
C ALA A 32 0.83 7.92 20.94
N LYS A 33 0.64 6.92 21.81
CA LYS A 33 -0.13 5.71 21.49
C LYS A 33 -1.58 6.02 21.09
N ASP A 34 -2.23 6.96 21.79
CA ASP A 34 -3.61 7.36 21.49
C ASP A 34 -3.68 8.03 20.12
N ILE A 35 -2.76 8.96 19.85
CA ILE A 35 -2.66 9.67 18.58
C ILE A 35 -2.43 8.68 17.43
N VAL A 36 -1.48 7.76 17.57
CA VAL A 36 -1.18 6.75 16.55
C VAL A 36 -2.40 5.84 16.29
N SER A 37 -3.13 5.46 17.34
CA SER A 37 -4.35 4.66 17.23
C SER A 37 -5.47 5.41 16.49
N ILE A 38 -5.66 6.70 16.80
CA ILE A 38 -6.63 7.58 16.13
C ILE A 38 -6.27 7.75 14.65
N LEU A 39 -5.01 8.11 14.35
CA LEU A 39 -4.51 8.25 12.98
C LEU A 39 -4.66 6.95 12.18
N GLY A 40 -4.31 5.82 12.81
CA GLY A 40 -4.50 4.48 12.24
C GLY A 40 -5.95 4.18 11.89
N SER A 41 -6.88 4.49 12.79
CA SER A 41 -8.32 4.24 12.58
C SER A 41 -8.91 5.15 11.50
N LEU A 42 -8.64 6.46 11.56
CA LEU A 42 -9.15 7.43 10.59
C LEU A 42 -8.61 7.19 9.17
N SER A 43 -7.36 6.70 9.05
CA SER A 43 -6.80 6.33 7.75
C SER A 43 -7.48 5.14 7.10
N LYS A 44 -7.96 4.17 7.88
CA LYS A 44 -8.73 3.02 7.37
C LYS A 44 -10.11 3.46 6.91
N ALA A 45 -10.74 4.40 7.64
CA ALA A 45 -12.00 5.02 7.25
C ALA A 45 -11.88 5.98 6.04
N ARG A 46 -10.67 6.21 5.53
CA ARG A 46 -10.38 7.18 4.46
C ARG A 46 -10.89 8.60 4.76
N TYR A 47 -11.03 8.94 6.04
CA TYR A 47 -11.44 10.28 6.46
C TYR A 47 -10.32 11.27 6.15
N ARG A 48 -10.60 12.31 5.37
CA ARG A 48 -9.61 13.31 4.95
C ARG A 48 -9.90 14.64 5.62
N ASN A 49 -9.43 14.80 6.86
CA ASN A 49 -9.46 16.07 7.57
C ASN A 49 -8.03 16.54 7.83
N PHE A 50 -7.56 17.42 6.95
CA PHE A 50 -6.18 17.90 6.99
C PHE A 50 -5.87 18.66 8.29
N GLN A 51 -6.81 19.49 8.77
CA GLN A 51 -6.64 20.23 10.02
C GLN A 51 -6.43 19.30 11.22
N LEU A 52 -7.25 18.24 11.32
CA LEU A 52 -7.11 17.23 12.37
C LEU A 52 -5.76 16.51 12.28
N PHE A 53 -5.37 16.07 11.08
CA PHE A 53 -4.12 15.34 10.90
C PHE A 53 -2.89 16.20 11.19
N SER A 54 -2.89 17.47 10.77
CA SER A 54 -1.82 18.41 11.11
C SER A 54 -1.70 18.61 12.62
N ALA A 55 -2.82 18.85 13.32
CA ALA A 55 -2.82 19.06 14.77
C ALA A 55 -2.33 17.80 15.54
N LEU A 56 -2.75 16.61 15.11
CA LEU A 56 -2.29 15.35 15.69
C LEU A 56 -0.80 15.10 15.45
N VAL A 57 -0.31 15.40 14.25
CA VAL A 57 1.11 15.24 13.91
C VAL A 57 1.98 16.23 14.66
N GLU A 58 1.59 17.51 14.75
CA GLU A 58 2.30 18.52 15.56
C GLU A 58 2.36 18.12 17.04
N ARG A 59 1.28 17.55 17.58
CA ARG A 59 1.30 17.02 18.94
C ARG A 59 2.24 15.84 19.06
N LEU A 60 2.22 14.91 18.09
CA LEU A 60 3.07 13.71 18.09
C LEU A 60 4.56 14.06 18.02
N GLU A 61 4.93 15.10 17.25
CA GLU A 61 6.31 15.60 17.19
C GLU A 61 6.86 16.06 18.55
N LYS A 62 5.99 16.58 19.42
CA LYS A 62 6.35 17.00 20.78
C LYS A 62 6.47 15.82 21.75
N LEU A 63 6.03 14.63 21.35
CA LEU A 63 6.04 13.41 22.16
C LEU A 63 7.13 12.41 21.71
N THR A 64 8.03 12.83 20.81
CA THR A 64 9.17 12.01 20.37
C THR A 64 10.27 11.96 21.45
N PRO A 65 11.08 10.88 21.52
CA PRO A 65 11.13 9.73 20.59
C PRO A 65 9.96 8.77 20.76
N LEU A 66 9.50 8.21 19.64
CA LEU A 66 8.45 7.19 19.63
C LEU A 66 9.06 5.80 19.80
N PRO A 67 8.40 4.87 20.50
CA PRO A 67 8.81 3.47 20.46
C PRO A 67 8.65 2.91 19.04
N LEU A 68 9.37 1.81 18.76
CA LEU A 68 9.45 1.21 17.44
C LEU A 68 8.09 0.91 16.80
N ASN A 69 7.16 0.37 17.59
CA ASN A 69 5.82 0.00 17.12
C ASN A 69 5.01 1.21 16.64
N GLU A 70 5.08 2.30 17.39
CA GLU A 70 4.45 3.57 17.08
C GLU A 70 5.11 4.21 15.84
N ALA A 71 6.44 4.23 15.75
CA ALA A 71 7.16 4.76 14.60
C ALA A 71 6.75 4.04 13.29
N ARG A 72 6.66 2.71 13.31
CA ARG A 72 6.17 1.91 12.17
C ARG A 72 4.73 2.25 11.81
N SER A 73 3.87 2.35 12.81
CA SER A 73 2.46 2.65 12.62
C SER A 73 2.25 4.04 12.02
N VAL A 74 3.04 5.04 12.43
CA VAL A 74 3.07 6.39 11.86
C VAL A 74 3.44 6.34 10.38
N LEU A 75 4.52 5.65 10.02
CA LEU A 75 4.92 5.52 8.61
C LEU A 75 3.82 4.88 7.76
N SER A 76 3.20 3.80 8.25
CA SER A 76 2.09 3.11 7.57
C SER A 76 0.88 4.03 7.37
N PHE A 77 0.52 4.80 8.40
CA PHE A 77 -0.56 5.78 8.34
C PHE A 77 -0.29 6.89 7.31
N CYS A 78 0.86 7.56 7.40
CA CYS A 78 1.26 8.65 6.52
C CYS A 78 1.23 8.17 5.06
N CYS A 79 1.76 6.97 4.83
CA CYS A 79 1.75 6.27 3.55
C CYS A 79 0.33 6.00 3.01
N ARG A 80 -0.63 5.63 3.88
CA ARG A 80 -2.01 5.32 3.49
C ARG A 80 -2.80 6.55 3.06
N ILE A 81 -2.68 7.65 3.80
CA ILE A 81 -3.46 8.87 3.52
C ILE A 81 -2.74 9.91 2.66
N HIS A 82 -1.50 9.64 2.25
CA HIS A 82 -0.66 10.56 1.49
C HIS A 82 -0.44 11.90 2.22
N PHE A 83 -0.28 11.83 3.55
CA PHE A 83 0.08 12.97 4.39
C PHE A 83 1.53 12.81 4.81
N THR A 84 2.35 13.81 4.52
CA THR A 84 3.79 13.76 4.82
C THR A 84 4.16 14.94 5.68
N ASN A 85 4.72 14.64 6.86
CA ASN A 85 5.54 15.57 7.62
C ASN A 85 6.97 15.02 7.61
N THR A 86 7.86 15.74 6.92
CA THR A 86 9.24 15.30 6.67
C THR A 86 10.04 15.09 7.95
N LEU A 87 9.86 15.94 8.96
CA LEU A 87 10.57 15.84 10.23
C LEU A 87 10.14 14.60 11.02
N LEU A 88 8.82 14.38 11.14
CA LEU A 88 8.28 13.20 11.81
C LEU A 88 8.70 11.91 11.10
N VAL A 89 8.64 11.88 9.76
CA VAL A 89 9.07 10.71 8.97
C VAL A 89 10.55 10.42 9.18
N LYS A 90 11.40 11.46 9.17
CA LYS A 90 12.85 11.31 9.43
C LYS A 90 13.11 10.72 10.81
N ARG A 91 12.47 11.27 11.86
CA ARG A 91 12.61 10.74 13.23
C ARG A 91 12.13 9.30 13.36
N CYS A 92 11.03 8.94 12.69
CA CYS A 92 10.58 7.56 12.65
C CYS A 92 11.62 6.66 11.94
N ALA A 93 12.18 7.09 10.82
CA ALA A 93 13.22 6.37 10.10
C ALA A 93 14.50 6.16 10.95
N GLU A 94 14.89 7.14 11.76
CA GLU A 94 16.01 7.01 12.71
C GLU A 94 15.73 5.92 13.76
N VAL A 95 14.52 5.87 14.33
CA VAL A 95 14.10 4.81 15.25
C VAL A 95 14.13 3.43 14.57
N ILE A 96 13.65 3.34 13.33
CA ILE A 96 13.70 2.10 12.53
C ILE A 96 15.14 1.65 12.32
N SER A 97 16.02 2.57 11.90
CA SER A 97 17.43 2.30 11.63
C SER A 97 18.13 1.74 12.86
N ALA A 98 17.90 2.35 14.03
CA ALA A 98 18.48 1.92 15.30
C ALA A 98 17.95 0.55 15.80
N ASN A 99 16.84 0.05 15.25
CA ASN A 99 16.18 -1.19 15.70
C ASN A 99 15.98 -2.20 14.57
N LEU A 100 16.72 -2.07 13.47
CA LEU A 100 16.51 -2.83 12.24
C LEU A 100 16.54 -4.35 12.48
N ASP A 101 17.42 -4.81 13.36
CA ASP A 101 17.61 -6.24 13.66
C ASP A 101 16.42 -6.88 14.37
N THR A 102 15.62 -6.07 15.06
CA THR A 102 14.44 -6.51 15.80
C THR A 102 13.17 -6.60 14.94
N LEU A 103 13.22 -6.12 13.69
CA LEU A 103 12.08 -6.12 12.79
C LEU A 103 11.77 -7.53 12.27
N ARG A 104 10.49 -7.89 12.30
CA ARG A 104 9.99 -9.09 11.62
C ARG A 104 10.03 -8.88 10.10
N PRO A 105 10.12 -9.95 9.30
CA PRO A 105 10.15 -9.86 7.83
C PRO A 105 9.03 -9.00 7.22
N SER A 106 7.78 -9.17 7.68
CA SER A 106 6.65 -8.38 7.20
C SER A 106 6.77 -6.89 7.55
N ASP A 107 7.30 -6.58 8.73
CA ASP A 107 7.51 -5.20 9.15
C ASP A 107 8.58 -4.50 8.29
N VAL A 108 9.64 -5.23 7.89
CA VAL A 108 10.66 -4.73 6.95
C VAL A 108 10.00 -4.33 5.62
N CYS A 109 9.15 -5.19 5.07
CA CYS A 109 8.45 -4.95 3.80
C CYS A 109 7.51 -3.73 3.88
N ASP A 110 6.74 -3.63 4.97
CA ASP A 110 5.81 -2.54 5.20
C ASP A 110 6.52 -1.19 5.38
N VAL A 111 7.66 -1.18 6.09
CA VAL A 111 8.49 0.00 6.28
C VAL A 111 9.12 0.43 4.96
N LEU A 112 9.73 -0.48 4.21
CA LEU A 112 10.31 -0.20 2.89
C LEU A 112 9.25 0.38 1.93
N HIS A 113 8.07 -0.24 1.87
CA HIS A 113 6.95 0.24 1.08
C HIS A 113 6.52 1.66 1.50
N SER A 114 6.44 1.91 2.80
CA SER A 114 6.00 3.19 3.35
C SER A 114 7.00 4.32 3.08
N LEU A 115 8.29 4.09 3.36
CA LEU A 115 9.33 5.09 3.16
C LEU A 115 9.48 5.48 1.69
N THR A 116 9.54 4.50 0.79
CA THR A 116 9.64 4.75 -0.66
C THR A 116 8.37 5.43 -1.22
N LYS A 117 7.19 5.11 -0.69
CA LYS A 117 5.94 5.80 -1.07
C LYS A 117 5.87 7.24 -0.53
N LEU A 118 6.44 7.50 0.64
CA LEU A 118 6.57 8.83 1.23
C LEU A 118 7.73 9.64 0.62
N ARG A 119 8.48 9.06 -0.33
CA ARG A 119 9.68 9.65 -0.96
C ARG A 119 10.79 9.99 0.05
N HIS A 120 10.82 9.28 1.18
CA HIS A 120 11.93 9.32 2.12
C HIS A 120 12.94 8.25 1.72
N CYS A 121 13.96 8.65 0.97
CA CYS A 121 14.92 7.75 0.33
C CYS A 121 16.31 7.86 0.97
N ASP A 122 16.40 7.64 2.28
CA ASP A 122 17.70 7.40 2.91
C ASP A 122 18.31 6.13 2.32
N ALA A 123 19.36 6.28 1.50
CA ALA A 123 19.92 5.18 0.72
C ALA A 123 20.46 4.06 1.62
N THR A 124 21.05 4.40 2.77
CA THR A 124 21.60 3.43 3.72
C THR A 124 20.48 2.57 4.29
N LEU A 125 19.45 3.20 4.88
CA LEU A 125 18.32 2.49 5.47
C LEU A 125 17.54 1.68 4.43
N VAL A 126 17.29 2.26 3.25
CA VAL A 126 16.59 1.56 2.16
C VAL A 126 17.38 0.33 1.71
N ASN A 127 18.69 0.44 1.53
CA ASN A 127 19.52 -0.71 1.17
C ASN A 127 19.51 -1.79 2.24
N SER A 128 19.60 -1.43 3.52
CA SER A 128 19.52 -2.39 4.63
C SER A 128 18.17 -3.10 4.69
N LEU A 129 17.06 -2.39 4.47
CA LEU A 129 15.73 -2.98 4.39
C LEU A 129 15.58 -3.91 3.18
N VAL A 130 16.13 -3.53 2.03
CA VAL A 130 16.15 -4.37 0.82
C VAL A 130 16.91 -5.66 1.08
N SER A 131 18.14 -5.57 1.61
CA SER A 131 18.95 -6.74 1.95
C SER A 131 18.23 -7.70 2.90
N LYS A 132 17.69 -7.20 4.02
CA LYS A 132 16.95 -8.00 5.01
C LYS A 132 15.66 -8.61 4.43
N GLY A 133 14.99 -7.89 3.53
CA GLY A 133 13.81 -8.40 2.83
C GLY A 133 14.15 -9.54 1.84
N ILE A 134 15.29 -9.47 1.15
CA ILE A 134 15.77 -10.55 0.28
C ILE A 134 16.10 -11.81 1.09
N GLU A 135 16.76 -11.68 2.24
CA GLU A 135 17.10 -12.80 3.13
C GLU A 135 15.88 -13.61 3.58
N THR A 136 14.71 -12.97 3.63
CA THR A 136 13.48 -13.55 4.18
C THR A 136 12.37 -13.71 3.13
N LEU A 137 12.69 -13.48 1.85
CA LEU A 137 11.73 -13.34 0.75
C LEU A 137 10.80 -14.55 0.61
N GLY A 138 11.36 -15.77 0.66
CA GLY A 138 10.59 -17.01 0.54
C GLY A 138 9.64 -17.28 1.71
N THR A 139 9.77 -16.55 2.82
CA THR A 139 8.90 -16.69 4.02
C THR A 139 7.78 -15.65 4.08
N LEU A 140 7.81 -14.66 3.19
CA LEU A 140 6.81 -13.60 3.18
C LEU A 140 5.44 -14.14 2.76
N ASP A 141 4.37 -13.60 3.32
CA ASP A 141 3.04 -13.75 2.73
C ASP A 141 2.92 -12.89 1.45
N ASP A 142 1.84 -13.08 0.70
CA ASP A 142 1.65 -12.40 -0.58
C ASP A 142 1.57 -10.86 -0.45
N LEU A 143 0.98 -10.37 0.64
CA LEU A 143 0.86 -8.94 0.87
C LEU A 143 2.23 -8.32 1.16
N ALA A 144 3.02 -8.96 2.03
CA ALA A 144 4.36 -8.54 2.37
C ALA A 144 5.29 -8.61 1.15
N LEU A 145 5.22 -9.68 0.35
CA LEU A 145 5.97 -9.81 -0.89
C LEU A 145 5.66 -8.66 -1.87
N VAL A 146 4.38 -8.35 -2.07
CA VAL A 146 3.99 -7.25 -2.97
C VAL A 146 4.38 -5.88 -2.41
N ASN A 147 4.29 -5.67 -1.09
CA ASN A 147 4.78 -4.46 -0.44
C ASN A 147 6.28 -4.29 -0.66
N PHE A 148 7.06 -5.36 -0.44
CA PHE A 148 8.50 -5.42 -0.69
C PHE A 148 8.83 -5.09 -2.15
N ALA A 149 8.22 -5.80 -3.09
CA ALA A 149 8.44 -5.64 -4.52
C ALA A 149 8.10 -4.21 -5.00
N THR A 150 7.02 -3.62 -4.46
CA THR A 150 6.65 -2.22 -4.70
C THR A 150 7.70 -1.25 -4.16
N GLY A 151 8.26 -1.55 -2.98
CA GLY A 151 9.35 -0.79 -2.38
C GLY A 151 10.60 -0.82 -3.26
N CYS A 152 11.04 -2.02 -3.67
CA CYS A 152 12.17 -2.21 -4.58
C CYS A 152 12.00 -1.45 -5.91
N ALA A 153 10.81 -1.50 -6.52
CA ALA A 153 10.53 -0.80 -7.76
C ALA A 153 10.60 0.73 -7.66
N LYS A 154 10.39 1.29 -6.46
CA LYS A 154 10.50 2.73 -6.21
C LYS A 154 11.89 3.16 -5.73
N ALA A 155 12.63 2.24 -5.11
CA ALA A 155 13.98 2.47 -4.61
C ALA A 155 15.05 2.35 -5.72
N THR A 156 14.69 1.90 -6.92
CA THR A 156 15.64 1.68 -8.03
C THR A 156 16.78 0.75 -7.61
N VAL A 157 16.41 -0.44 -7.14
CA VAL A 157 17.35 -1.47 -6.67
C VAL A 157 18.20 -2.05 -7.80
N LYS A 158 19.28 -2.76 -7.43
CA LYS A 158 20.18 -3.42 -8.38
C LYS A 158 19.46 -4.51 -9.19
N ALA A 159 19.99 -4.80 -10.38
CA ALA A 159 19.40 -5.77 -11.30
C ALA A 159 19.25 -7.18 -10.67
N GLU A 160 20.19 -7.59 -9.83
CA GLU A 160 20.15 -8.88 -9.13
C GLU A 160 18.94 -8.96 -8.18
N THR A 161 18.65 -7.87 -7.47
CA THR A 161 17.46 -7.76 -6.61
C THR A 161 16.18 -7.84 -7.45
N VAL A 162 16.13 -7.18 -8.61
CA VAL A 162 14.99 -7.26 -9.54
C VAL A 162 14.80 -8.69 -10.02
N ALA A 163 15.88 -9.39 -10.39
CA ALA A 163 15.82 -10.78 -10.86
C ALA A 163 15.18 -11.71 -9.81
N VAL A 164 15.61 -11.61 -8.56
CA VAL A 164 15.08 -12.41 -7.43
C VAL A 164 13.62 -12.09 -7.16
N VAL A 165 13.23 -10.81 -7.16
CA VAL A 165 11.83 -10.40 -6.97
C VAL A 165 10.94 -10.94 -8.10
N CYS A 166 11.39 -10.84 -9.36
CA CYS A 166 10.65 -11.39 -10.50
C CYS A 166 10.46 -12.91 -10.39
N GLN A 167 11.50 -13.63 -9.97
CA GLN A 167 11.44 -15.09 -9.78
C GLN A 167 10.44 -15.48 -8.69
N GLU A 168 10.44 -14.77 -7.55
CA GLU A 168 9.50 -15.06 -6.47
C GLU A 168 8.05 -14.71 -6.83
N LEU A 169 7.83 -13.59 -7.53
CA LEU A 169 6.50 -13.25 -8.04
C LEU A 169 5.99 -14.28 -9.06
N GLN A 170 6.89 -14.79 -9.90
CA GLN A 170 6.57 -15.83 -10.87
C GLN A 170 6.21 -17.16 -10.21
N SER A 171 6.98 -17.60 -9.20
CA SER A 171 6.75 -18.86 -8.50
C SER A 171 5.38 -18.91 -7.82
N ARG A 172 4.84 -17.75 -7.41
CA ARG A 172 3.54 -17.60 -6.74
C ARG A 172 2.38 -17.23 -7.66
N ALA A 173 2.61 -17.11 -8.97
CA ALA A 173 1.60 -16.65 -9.92
C ALA A 173 0.28 -17.46 -9.86
N GLY A 174 0.33 -18.74 -9.48
CA GLY A 174 -0.85 -19.60 -9.36
C GLY A 174 -1.63 -19.51 -8.05
N VAL A 175 -1.07 -18.89 -7.01
CA VAL A 175 -1.66 -18.86 -5.65
C VAL A 175 -1.92 -17.45 -5.13
N ILE A 176 -1.26 -16.45 -5.71
CA ILE A 176 -1.39 -15.05 -5.30
C ILE A 176 -2.81 -14.52 -5.53
N GLY A 177 -3.34 -13.81 -4.54
CA GLY A 177 -4.66 -13.19 -4.60
C GLY A 177 -4.80 -12.19 -5.77
N PRO A 178 -6.02 -11.93 -6.29
CA PRO A 178 -6.21 -11.09 -7.48
C PRO A 178 -5.72 -9.65 -7.30
N LEU A 179 -5.83 -9.08 -6.10
CA LEU A 179 -5.36 -7.73 -5.81
C LEU A 179 -3.83 -7.69 -5.75
N GLU A 180 -3.23 -8.67 -5.10
CA GLU A 180 -1.78 -8.84 -5.02
C GLU A 180 -1.21 -9.11 -6.42
N ALA A 181 -1.86 -9.94 -7.24
CA ALA A 181 -1.50 -10.18 -8.64
C ALA A 181 -1.49 -8.89 -9.48
N LEU A 182 -2.54 -8.07 -9.39
CA LEU A 182 -2.58 -6.76 -10.05
C LEU A 182 -1.41 -5.88 -9.62
N ARG A 183 -1.16 -5.81 -8.30
CA ARG A 183 -0.06 -4.99 -7.78
C ARG A 183 1.30 -5.51 -8.24
N SER A 184 1.48 -6.82 -8.36
CA SER A 184 2.66 -7.44 -8.95
C SER A 184 2.84 -7.05 -10.41
N LEU A 185 1.76 -7.02 -11.22
CA LEU A 185 1.84 -6.53 -12.61
C LEU A 185 2.32 -5.07 -12.67
N LEU A 186 1.79 -4.20 -11.80
CA LEU A 186 2.21 -2.80 -11.71
C LEU A 186 3.69 -2.65 -11.30
N VAL A 187 4.18 -3.56 -10.45
CA VAL A 187 5.60 -3.63 -10.09
C VAL A 187 6.43 -4.07 -11.28
N LEU A 188 6.04 -5.14 -11.96
CA LEU A 188 6.76 -5.68 -13.11
C LEU A 188 6.84 -4.68 -14.26
N ALA A 189 5.77 -3.89 -14.49
CA ALA A 189 5.77 -2.79 -15.46
C ALA A 189 6.86 -1.75 -15.15
N ARG A 190 7.19 -1.50 -13.88
CA ARG A 190 8.34 -0.66 -13.52
C ARG A 190 9.69 -1.33 -13.76
N PHE A 191 9.72 -2.65 -13.71
CA PHE A 191 10.88 -3.46 -14.03
C PHE A 191 10.97 -3.84 -15.52
N GLN A 192 10.21 -3.20 -16.41
CA GLN A 192 10.09 -3.60 -17.82
C GLN A 192 11.41 -3.69 -18.60
N SER A 193 12.47 -3.00 -18.16
CA SER A 193 13.81 -3.11 -18.76
C SER A 193 14.55 -4.40 -18.38
N HIS A 194 14.11 -5.11 -17.34
CA HIS A 194 14.74 -6.33 -16.87
C HIS A 194 14.16 -7.56 -17.60
N PRO A 195 15.02 -8.50 -18.09
CA PRO A 195 14.57 -9.63 -18.90
C PRO A 195 13.57 -10.56 -18.20
N ASN A 196 13.65 -10.69 -16.88
CA ASN A 196 12.73 -11.53 -16.10
C ASN A 196 11.34 -10.91 -15.86
N ALA A 197 11.14 -9.62 -16.16
CA ALA A 197 9.88 -8.95 -15.85
C ALA A 197 8.72 -9.46 -16.70
N LYS A 198 8.92 -9.55 -18.02
CA LYS A 198 7.91 -10.03 -18.97
C LYS A 198 7.50 -11.50 -18.72
N PRO A 199 8.42 -12.47 -18.55
CA PRO A 199 8.06 -13.85 -18.21
C PRO A 199 7.26 -13.98 -16.90
N ALA A 200 7.66 -13.25 -15.85
CA ALA A 200 6.94 -13.24 -14.59
C ALA A 200 5.52 -12.68 -14.75
N ALA A 201 5.39 -11.56 -15.48
CA ALA A 201 4.09 -10.94 -15.73
C ALA A 201 3.17 -11.83 -16.58
N THR A 202 3.69 -12.45 -17.65
CA THR A 202 2.93 -13.42 -18.45
C THR A 202 2.39 -14.57 -17.58
N SER A 203 3.19 -15.06 -16.63
CA SER A 203 2.77 -16.12 -15.70
C SER A 203 1.62 -15.66 -14.80
N ILE A 204 1.68 -14.42 -14.30
CA ILE A 204 0.64 -13.82 -13.46
C ILE A 204 -0.65 -13.56 -14.26
N VAL A 205 -0.55 -12.98 -15.46
CA VAL A 205 -1.71 -12.70 -16.33
C VAL A 205 -2.48 -13.99 -16.64
N LYS A 206 -1.77 -15.08 -16.95
CA LYS A 206 -2.37 -16.41 -17.20
C LYS A 206 -3.20 -16.93 -16.02
N ARG A 207 -2.97 -16.47 -14.79
CA ARG A 207 -3.69 -16.90 -13.58
C ARG A 207 -4.57 -15.80 -12.95
N LEU A 208 -4.54 -14.57 -13.49
CA LEU A 208 -5.24 -13.42 -12.92
C LEU A 208 -6.77 -13.59 -12.92
N ASN A 209 -7.40 -13.65 -11.74
CA ASN A 209 -8.85 -13.69 -11.66
C ASN A 209 -9.48 -12.31 -11.92
N CYS A 210 -9.66 -11.96 -13.20
CA CYS A 210 -10.22 -10.68 -13.64
C CYS A 210 -11.62 -10.38 -13.10
N SER A 211 -12.43 -11.41 -12.83
CA SER A 211 -13.81 -11.23 -12.31
C SER A 211 -13.83 -10.53 -10.94
N ARG A 212 -12.75 -10.68 -10.15
CA ARG A 212 -12.60 -10.12 -8.81
C ARG A 212 -12.04 -8.69 -8.80
N LEU A 213 -11.60 -8.17 -9.94
CA LEU A 213 -11.07 -6.82 -10.07
C LEU A 213 -12.15 -5.82 -10.45
N SER A 214 -12.16 -4.62 -9.86
CA SER A 214 -13.03 -3.52 -10.28
C SER A 214 -12.68 -3.01 -11.67
N LEU A 215 -13.54 -2.17 -12.27
CA LEU A 215 -13.28 -1.56 -13.58
C LEU A 215 -11.92 -0.83 -13.60
N LEU A 216 -11.68 0.03 -12.60
CA LEU A 216 -10.41 0.76 -12.45
C LEU A 216 -9.21 -0.20 -12.30
N GLN A 217 -9.38 -1.30 -11.58
CA GLN A 217 -8.32 -2.28 -11.39
C GLN A 217 -8.01 -3.05 -12.68
N LEU A 218 -9.02 -3.34 -13.51
CA LEU A 218 -8.83 -3.93 -14.83
C LEU A 218 -8.16 -2.96 -15.80
N THR A 219 -8.49 -1.68 -15.76
CA THR A 219 -7.79 -0.64 -16.52
C THR A 219 -6.30 -0.62 -16.17
N LEU A 220 -5.97 -0.59 -14.88
CA LEU A 220 -4.57 -0.63 -14.41
C LEU A 220 -3.85 -1.93 -14.79
N ALA A 221 -4.55 -3.08 -14.75
CA ALA A 221 -4.00 -4.34 -15.23
C ALA A 221 -3.68 -4.26 -16.72
N LEU A 222 -4.61 -3.79 -17.53
CA LEU A 222 -4.45 -3.69 -18.98
C LEU A 222 -3.28 -2.77 -19.36
N GLU A 223 -3.18 -1.60 -18.72
CA GLU A 223 -2.04 -0.68 -18.91
C GLU A 223 -0.70 -1.36 -18.61
N ALA A 224 -0.60 -2.08 -17.50
CA ALA A 224 0.63 -2.78 -17.12
C ALA A 224 1.00 -3.92 -18.10
N VAL A 225 0.01 -4.68 -18.55
CA VAL A 225 0.24 -5.81 -19.47
C VAL A 225 0.64 -5.30 -20.86
N LEU A 226 0.01 -4.21 -21.33
CA LEU A 226 0.38 -3.55 -22.59
C LEU A 226 1.80 -2.98 -22.53
N SER A 227 2.18 -2.31 -21.44
CA SER A 227 3.53 -1.74 -21.31
C SER A 227 4.62 -2.81 -21.30
N LEU A 228 4.31 -3.99 -20.77
CA LEU A 228 5.22 -5.15 -20.74
C LEU A 228 5.24 -5.97 -22.03
N GLY A 229 4.27 -5.77 -22.92
CA GLY A 229 4.10 -6.59 -24.12
C GLY A 229 3.93 -8.08 -23.79
N CYS A 230 3.15 -8.40 -22.76
CA CYS A 230 2.87 -9.76 -22.30
C CYS A 230 1.84 -10.49 -23.17
N GLU A 231 1.83 -11.81 -23.09
CA GLU A 231 0.72 -12.61 -23.63
C GLU A 231 -0.52 -12.48 -22.73
N GLY A 232 -1.73 -12.64 -23.30
CA GLY A 232 -2.98 -12.62 -22.55
C GLY A 232 -3.57 -11.24 -22.31
N VAL A 233 -3.13 -10.24 -23.07
CA VAL A 233 -3.74 -8.89 -23.13
C VAL A 233 -5.23 -8.99 -23.46
N GLU A 234 -5.57 -9.85 -24.44
CA GLU A 234 -6.92 -10.01 -24.97
C GLU A 234 -7.89 -10.41 -23.86
N ARG A 235 -7.46 -11.31 -22.97
CA ARG A 235 -8.27 -11.74 -21.82
C ARG A 235 -8.54 -10.62 -20.82
N VAL A 236 -7.55 -9.77 -20.55
CA VAL A 236 -7.73 -8.64 -19.62
C VAL A 236 -8.64 -7.59 -20.27
N GLN A 237 -8.48 -7.35 -21.56
CA GLN A 237 -9.32 -6.46 -22.36
C GLN A 237 -10.78 -6.93 -22.41
N GLU A 238 -11.03 -8.19 -22.75
CA GLU A 238 -12.37 -8.79 -22.80
C GLU A 238 -13.07 -8.69 -21.43
N ALA A 239 -12.33 -8.96 -20.34
CA ALA A 239 -12.87 -8.82 -18.99
C ALA A 239 -13.20 -7.35 -18.65
N LEU A 240 -12.39 -6.39 -19.11
CA LEU A 240 -12.65 -4.96 -18.94
C LEU A 240 -13.90 -4.52 -19.70
N GLU A 241 -14.04 -4.91 -20.96
CA GLU A 241 -15.19 -4.62 -21.81
C GLU A 241 -16.47 -5.21 -21.24
N THR A 242 -16.44 -6.50 -20.88
CA THR A 242 -17.56 -7.17 -20.21
C THR A 242 -17.98 -6.43 -18.95
N LYS A 243 -17.01 -6.00 -18.12
CA LYS A 243 -17.31 -5.31 -16.87
C LYS A 243 -17.85 -3.90 -17.10
N ARG A 244 -17.33 -3.18 -18.08
CA ARG A 244 -17.81 -1.86 -18.51
C ARG A 244 -19.26 -1.94 -18.98
N ASP A 245 -19.58 -2.92 -19.81
CA ASP A 245 -20.90 -3.06 -20.42
C ASP A 245 -21.97 -3.51 -19.41
N ALA A 246 -21.55 -4.16 -18.32
CA ALA A 246 -22.41 -4.48 -17.18
C ALA A 246 -22.72 -3.27 -16.27
N TYR A 247 -22.01 -2.15 -16.38
CA TYR A 247 -22.38 -0.94 -15.64
C TYR A 247 -23.59 -0.28 -16.29
N PRO A 248 -24.66 0.01 -15.53
CA PRO A 248 -25.80 0.74 -16.06
C PRO A 248 -25.30 2.10 -16.57
N ARG A 249 -25.50 2.35 -17.87
CA ARG A 249 -25.32 3.69 -18.41
C ARG A 249 -26.34 4.57 -17.72
N VAL A 250 -25.89 5.58 -16.97
CA VAL A 250 -26.78 6.63 -16.47
C VAL A 250 -27.43 7.23 -17.72
N PRO A 251 -28.77 7.18 -17.86
CA PRO A 251 -29.44 7.84 -18.97
C PRO A 251 -28.98 9.30 -18.99
N PRO A 252 -28.67 9.88 -20.17
CA PRO A 252 -28.41 11.31 -20.23
C PRO A 252 -29.60 12.01 -19.59
N GLU A 253 -29.33 12.81 -18.56
CA GLU A 253 -30.36 13.54 -17.84
C GLU A 253 -31.25 14.27 -18.86
N VAL A 254 -32.55 14.05 -18.72
CA VAL A 254 -33.60 14.73 -19.45
C VAL A 254 -33.32 16.21 -19.37
N SER A 255 -33.13 16.83 -20.54
CA SER A 255 -33.01 18.28 -20.70
C SER A 255 -34.16 18.95 -19.95
N TYR A 256 -33.82 19.74 -18.93
CA TYR A 256 -34.75 20.65 -18.30
C TYR A 256 -35.16 21.69 -19.35
N SER A 257 -36.33 21.48 -19.93
CA SER A 257 -37.12 22.45 -20.69
C SER A 257 -37.67 23.54 -19.77
#